data_AF-A0A3B9RZS2-F1
#
_entry.id   AF-A0A3B9RZS2-F1
#
_cell.length_a   1.000
_cell.length_b   1.000
_cell.length_c   1.000
_cell.angle_alpha   90.00
_cell.angle_beta   90.00
_cell.angle_gamma   90.00
#
_symmetry.space_group_name_H-M   'P 1'
#
loop_
_entity.id
_entity.type
_entity.pdbx_description
1 polymer ?
#
loop_
_entity_poly.entity_id
_entity_poly.type
_entity_poly.pdbx_seq_one_letter_code
_entity_poly.pdbx_strand_id
1 'polypeptide(L)' 'HHVIWWNQYRGGLDSAVSITTAPEYDGSLSGARLREAISWGKIRPEASQVVVEGDASVLLPLLGGDLFSQ' A
#
# COMPACT_ATOMS: atom_id res chain seq x y z
N HIS A 1 5.65 5.16 4.57
CA HIS A 1 7.08 4.79 4.48
C HIS A 1 7.58 3.90 5.62
N HIS A 2 7.46 4.31 6.89
CA HIS A 2 8.00 3.58 8.04
C HIS A 2 7.59 2.09 8.12
N VAL A 3 6.29 1.79 8.00
CA VAL A 3 5.76 0.42 8.07
C VAL A 3 6.39 -0.50 7.02
N ILE A 4 6.34 -0.13 5.75
CA ILE A 4 6.86 -0.95 4.65
C ILE A 4 8.39 -1.12 4.72
N TRP A 5 9.10 -0.11 5.24
CA TRP A 5 10.55 -0.17 5.41
C TRP A 5 10.95 -1.23 6.44
N TRP A 6 10.29 -1.30 7.59
CA TRP A 6 10.59 -2.31 8.61
C TRP A 6 10.37 -3.75 8.11
N ASN A 7 9.42 -3.93 7.20
CA ASN A 7 9.14 -5.24 6.62
C ASN A 7 10.23 -5.72 5.64
N GLN A 8 11.14 -4.85 5.21
CA GLN A 8 12.31 -5.26 4.43
C GLN A 8 13.17 -6.29 5.20
N TYR A 9 13.26 -6.17 6.53
CA TYR A 9 14.02 -7.09 7.37
C TYR A 9 13.41 -8.50 7.49
N ARG A 10 12.14 -8.69 7.11
CA ARG A 10 11.48 -10.01 7.02
C ARG A 10 11.34 -10.53 5.59
N GLY A 11 12.10 -9.94 4.65
CA GLY A 11 12.02 -10.26 3.22
C GLY A 11 10.81 -9.65 2.53
N GLY A 12 10.21 -8.59 3.08
CA GLY A 12 9.09 -7.86 2.50
C GLY A 12 7.71 -8.30 2.99
N LEU A 13 6.71 -7.42 2.81
CA LEU A 13 5.29 -7.71 3.04
C LEU A 13 4.77 -8.80 2.09
N ASP A 14 3.88 -9.67 2.58
CA ASP A 14 3.21 -10.72 1.81
C ASP A 14 1.95 -10.23 1.09
N SER A 15 1.38 -9.11 1.55
CA SER A 15 0.26 -8.42 0.91
C SER A 15 0.25 -6.95 1.31
N ALA A 16 -0.25 -6.08 0.43
CA ALA A 16 -0.31 -4.65 0.70
C ALA A 16 -1.47 -3.95 -0.02
N VAL A 17 -2.29 -3.21 0.73
CA VAL A 17 -3.28 -2.28 0.19
C VAL A 17 -2.83 -0.88 0.56
N SER A 18 -2.58 -0.02 -0.42
CA SER A 18 -2.24 1.38 -0.21
C SER A 18 -3.41 2.27 -0.61
N ILE A 19 -3.84 3.16 0.28
CA ILE A 19 -4.84 4.18 0.00
C ILE A 19 -4.13 5.53 0.03
N THR A 20 -4.19 6.28 -1.07
CA THR A 20 -3.50 7.57 -1.17
C THR A 20 -4.26 8.56 -2.04
N THR A 21 -4.17 9.83 -1.69
CA THR A 21 -4.59 10.96 -2.53
C THR A 21 -3.41 11.59 -3.27
N ALA A 22 -2.18 11.16 -2.98
CA ALA A 22 -0.98 11.75 -3.56
C ALA A 22 -0.75 11.22 -4.99
N PRO A 23 -0.44 12.10 -5.95
CA PRO A 23 -0.15 11.71 -7.32
C PRO A 23 1.23 11.05 -7.42
N GLU A 24 1.42 10.21 -8.42
CA GLU A 24 2.72 9.54 -8.62
C GLU A 24 3.79 10.43 -9.27
N TYR A 25 3.39 11.37 -10.13
CA TYR A 25 4.34 12.15 -10.96
C TYR A 25 5.26 13.07 -10.15
N ASP A 26 4.94 13.32 -8.88
CA ASP A 26 5.73 14.18 -8.01
C ASP A 26 6.96 13.48 -7.39
N GLY A 27 7.08 12.16 -7.59
CA GLY A 27 8.18 11.35 -7.04
C GLY A 27 8.22 11.28 -5.52
N SER A 28 7.13 11.65 -4.84
CA SER A 28 7.04 11.65 -3.39
C SER A 28 6.90 10.23 -2.83
N LEU A 29 7.32 10.04 -1.57
CA LEU A 29 7.09 8.78 -0.85
C LEU A 29 5.60 8.48 -0.59
N SER A 30 4.75 9.50 -0.68
CA SER A 30 3.30 9.37 -0.49
C SER A 30 2.58 8.96 -1.77
N GLY A 31 3.10 9.38 -2.93
CA GLY A 31 2.60 9.02 -4.27
C GLY A 31 3.27 7.78 -4.86
N ALA A 32 4.41 7.34 -4.29
CA ALA A 32 5.14 6.16 -4.72
C ALA A 32 4.24 4.92 -4.74
N ARG A 33 4.16 4.28 -5.89
CA ARG A 33 3.37 3.07 -6.08
C ARG A 33 4.03 1.88 -5.41
N LEU A 34 3.22 0.88 -5.04
CA LEU A 34 3.74 -0.34 -4.40
C LEU A 34 4.73 -1.12 -5.29
N ARG A 35 4.68 -0.93 -6.63
CA ARG A 35 5.72 -1.46 -7.54
C ARG A 35 7.13 -0.92 -7.24
N GLU A 36 7.23 0.33 -6.79
CA GLU A 36 8.50 0.89 -6.36
C GLU A 36 8.92 0.26 -5.03
N ALA A 37 7.99 0.06 -4.09
CA ALA A 37 8.30 -0.64 -2.84
C ALA A 37 8.82 -2.09 -3.07
N ILE A 38 8.38 -2.77 -4.13
CA ILE A 38 8.91 -4.08 -4.54
C ILE A 38 10.37 -3.98 -5.00
N SER A 39 10.76 -2.96 -5.78
CA SER A 39 12.15 -2.82 -6.24
C SER A 39 13.14 -2.61 -5.08
N TRP A 40 12.66 -2.06 -3.97
CA TRP A 40 13.42 -1.93 -2.73
C TRP A 40 13.31 -3.14 -1.81
N GLY A 41 12.59 -4.21 -2.13
CA GLY A 41 12.40 -5.37 -1.24
C GLY A 41 11.57 -5.08 0.02
N LYS A 42 10.80 -3.98 0.03
CA LYS A 42 9.87 -3.64 1.11
C LYS A 42 8.59 -4.48 1.02
N ILE A 43 8.28 -4.97 -0.18
CA ILE A 43 7.17 -5.87 -0.51
C ILE A 43 7.75 -7.01 -1.36
N ARG A 44 7.24 -8.23 -1.14
CA ARG A 44 7.63 -9.41 -1.91
C ARG A 44 7.16 -9.28 -3.37
N PRO A 45 7.97 -9.62 -4.39
CA PRO A 45 7.57 -9.54 -5.81
C PRO A 45 6.25 -10.22 -6.20
N GLU A 46 5.84 -11.22 -5.45
CA GLU A 46 4.72 -12.13 -5.65
C GLU A 46 3.61 -11.89 -4.59
N ALA A 47 3.78 -10.86 -3.75
CA ALA A 47 2.73 -10.39 -2.85
C ALA A 47 1.54 -9.82 -3.62
N SER A 48 0.34 -10.14 -3.15
CA SER A 48 -0.88 -9.49 -3.63
C SER A 48 -0.89 -8.03 -3.18
N GLN A 49 -0.98 -7.11 -4.14
CA GLN A 49 -0.91 -5.68 -3.85
C GLN A 49 -1.84 -4.86 -4.72
N VAL A 50 -2.37 -3.76 -4.15
CA VAL A 50 -3.17 -2.79 -4.87
C VAL A 50 -2.96 -1.39 -4.31
N VAL A 51 -2.93 -0.40 -5.22
CA VAL A 51 -2.98 1.02 -4.88
C VAL A 51 -4.36 1.54 -5.25
N VAL A 52 -5.08 2.07 -4.27
CA VAL A 52 -6.39 2.69 -4.42
C VAL A 52 -6.22 4.18 -4.27
N GLU A 53 -6.53 4.91 -5.34
CA GLU A 53 -6.49 6.37 -5.34
C GLU A 53 -7.81 6.91 -4.79
N GLY A 54 -7.73 7.73 -3.73
CA GLY A 54 -8.89 8.34 -3.13
C GLY A 54 -8.71 8.65 -1.64
N ASP A 55 -9.74 9.30 -1.09
CA ASP A 55 -9.73 9.72 0.31
C ASP A 55 -10.06 8.54 1.24
N ALA A 56 -9.21 8.35 2.25
CA ALA A 56 -9.36 7.28 3.24
C ALA A 56 -10.68 7.39 4.03
N SER A 57 -11.20 8.59 4.27
CA SER A 57 -12.47 8.81 4.99
C SER A 57 -13.68 8.23 4.25
N VAL A 58 -13.60 8.10 2.92
CA VAL A 58 -14.64 7.48 2.09
C VAL A 58 -14.36 5.99 1.91
N LEU A 59 -13.11 5.62 1.64
CA LEU A 59 -12.74 4.27 1.27
C LEU A 59 -12.69 3.29 2.46
N LEU A 60 -12.20 3.73 3.63
CA LEU A 60 -12.07 2.86 4.80
C LEU A 60 -13.42 2.32 5.32
N PRO A 61 -14.50 3.12 5.42
CA PRO A 61 -15.80 2.59 5.81
C PRO A 61 -16.37 1.56 4.84
N LEU A 62 -16.16 1.71 3.52
CA LEU A 62 -16.61 0.76 2.52
C LEU A 62 -15.88 -0.58 2.65
N LEU A 63 -14.55 -0.54 2.79
CA LEU A 63 -13.73 -1.73 3.02
C LEU A 63 -14.08 -2.41 4.33
N GLY A 64 -14.27 -1.63 5.40
CA GLY A 64 -14.68 -2.15 6.70
C GLY A 64 -16.07 -2.79 6.67
N GLY A 65 -17.02 -2.17 5.97
CA GLY A 65 -18.38 -2.70 5.82
C GLY A 65 -18.39 -4.10 5.20
N ASP A 66 -17.64 -4.30 4.12
CA ASP A 66 -17.50 -5.62 3.50
C ASP A 66 -16.75 -6.61 4.42
N LEU A 67 -15.60 -6.20 4.96
CA LEU A 67 -14.73 -7.07 5.77
C LEU A 67 -15.37 -7.56 7.07
N PHE A 68 -16.16 -6.72 7.74
CA PHE A 68 -16.76 -7.03 9.04
C PHE A 68 -18.22 -7.51 8.95
N SER A 69 -18.81 -7.60 7.76
CA SER A 69 -20.19 -8.10 7.56
C SER A 69 -20.27 -9.62 7.34
N GLN A 70 -19.11 -10.30 7.31
CA GLN A 70 -19.01 -11.77 7.34
C GLN A 70 -19.06 -12.32 8.76
#